data_AF-E4YFR8-F1
#
_entry.id   AF-E4YFR8-F1
#
_cell.length_a   1.000
_cell.length_b   1.000
_cell.length_c   1.000
_cell.angle_alpha   90.00
_cell.angle_beta   90.00
_cell.angle_gamma   90.00
#
_symmetry.space_group_name_H-M   'P 1'
#
loop_
_entity.id
_entity.type
_entity.pdbx_description
1 polymer ?
#
loop_
_entity_poly.entity_id
_entity_poly.type
_entity_poly.pdbx_seq_one_letter_code
_entity_poly.pdbx_strand_id
1 'polypeptide(L)'
;MIFYEPVTQERRFFRRPFLGRFIRRNDIDYPRLPARPGLGRGRAGHFSIPAFDDKHTPNIPVFENDKMIGRYYEEISIDRNNARSNFTNTLRVRALEFVQNSVDAQKPFFLFFTPDSSHAPVYSSPAFAGKSRRGKIGDAIMELDWAIGSIMESVKSLGIMEDTIIVFSSDNGAACVGPVEQCGSNGPLLCCKQTTFDGGMRVPGILSWPGTVEPNQINNDVTGLMDLFTTGLALAEIPIPSDRFIDGKNLINLVKTKHTKNSRKSSPSGTHFFYRGDTLGAVRRGDYKMHVYTWSGTKASSIWHFCRGQNVPNVTTEVQTDHSKAPVIYNIGQDPSEKLPLPTKSAEYKQQRPILEKIIAEHQKTLVLGTPQLNYCDDSVMHWAPPGCEKLGKCLPTPASNYAKCYWDN
;
A
#
# COMPACT_ATOMS: atom_id res chain seq x y z
N MET A 1 13.64 16.17 3.14
CA MET A 1 12.75 15.13 2.59
C MET A 1 11.34 15.72 2.54
N ILE A 2 10.68 15.69 1.38
CA ILE A 2 9.28 16.08 1.30
C ILE A 2 8.48 14.94 1.90
N PHE A 3 7.85 15.22 3.03
CA PHE A 3 6.84 14.34 3.59
C PHE A 3 5.50 14.92 3.15
N TYR A 4 4.77 14.21 2.33
CA TYR A 4 3.32 14.33 2.36
C TYR A 4 2.81 13.05 3.02
N GLU A 5 1.74 13.13 3.80
CA GLU A 5 1.05 11.91 4.21
C GLU A 5 0.56 11.25 2.92
N PRO A 6 1.05 10.04 2.57
CA PRO A 6 0.44 9.28 1.49
C PRO A 6 -1.05 9.21 1.77
N VAL A 7 -1.88 9.33 0.74
CA VAL A 7 -3.31 9.05 0.89
C VAL A 7 -3.52 7.54 0.96
N THR A 8 -3.00 6.94 2.02
CA THR A 8 -3.70 5.87 2.69
C THR A 8 -4.84 6.53 3.44
N GLN A 9 -6.04 5.98 3.34
CA GLN A 9 -7.29 6.52 3.88
C GLN A 9 -7.33 6.58 5.42
N GLU A 10 -6.18 6.58 6.08
CA GLU A 10 -5.99 6.26 7.48
C GLU A 10 -4.63 6.79 7.97
N ARG A 11 -4.63 7.86 8.79
CA ARG A 11 -4.06 7.88 10.16
C ARG A 11 -3.89 9.30 10.73
N ARG A 12 -3.90 9.34 12.08
CA ARG A 12 -3.56 10.45 12.98
C ARG A 12 -2.08 10.40 13.39
N PHE A 13 -1.58 11.54 13.90
CA PHE A 13 -0.48 11.61 14.86
C PHE A 13 -1.00 11.91 16.29
N PHE A 14 -0.38 11.30 17.31
CA PHE A 14 -0.50 11.70 18.73
C PHE A 14 0.85 12.24 19.25
N ARG A 15 0.79 13.35 20.00
CA ARG A 15 1.71 13.66 21.11
C ARG A 15 0.91 14.22 22.28
N ARG A 16 0.70 13.42 23.34
CA ARG A 16 1.14 13.65 24.73
C ARG A 16 0.42 12.70 25.71
N PRO A 17 1.05 12.33 26.84
CA PRO A 17 0.59 11.28 27.73
C PRO A 17 -0.36 11.83 28.80
N PHE A 18 -1.41 11.08 29.14
CA PHE A 18 -2.11 11.25 30.41
C PHE A 18 -2.44 9.88 31.03
N LEU A 19 -1.96 9.71 32.26
CA LEU A 19 -2.30 8.63 33.19
C LEU A 19 -3.82 8.61 33.49
N GLY A 20 -4.43 7.42 33.61
CA GLY A 20 -5.75 7.31 34.22
C GLY A 20 -6.43 5.94 34.14
N ARG A 21 -6.17 5.11 35.16
CA ARG A 21 -6.99 4.05 35.80
C ARG A 21 -7.93 3.12 34.98
N PHE A 22 -7.68 1.82 35.20
CA PHE A 22 -8.54 0.64 35.05
C PHE A 22 -10.01 0.81 35.46
N ILE A 23 -10.94 0.29 34.65
CA ILE A 23 -12.21 -0.38 35.07
C ILE A 23 -12.54 -1.55 34.12
N ARG A 24 -13.08 -2.64 34.68
CA ARG A 24 -13.30 -3.98 34.09
C ARG A 24 -14.59 -4.10 33.24
N ARG A 25 -14.59 -5.15 32.42
CA ARG A 25 -15.70 -5.84 31.70
C ARG A 25 -17.04 -5.93 32.47
N ASN A 26 -18.16 -5.61 31.83
CA ASN A 26 -19.13 -6.53 31.19
C ASN A 26 -20.42 -5.77 30.78
N ASP A 27 -21.21 -6.43 29.92
CA ASP A 27 -22.60 -6.13 29.49
C ASP A 27 -22.79 -5.17 28.29
N ILE A 28 -23.03 -5.78 27.12
CA ILE A 28 -23.60 -5.11 25.94
C ILE A 28 -24.97 -5.75 25.67
N ASP A 29 -26.00 -5.11 26.20
CA ASP A 29 -27.36 -5.19 25.68
C ASP A 29 -27.47 -4.24 24.48
N TYR A 30 -28.09 -4.68 23.38
CA TYR A 30 -28.37 -3.83 22.22
C TYR A 30 -29.77 -3.20 22.36
N PRO A 31 -29.91 -1.86 22.49
CA PRO A 31 -31.17 -1.20 22.22
C PRO A 31 -31.25 -0.82 20.74
N ARG A 32 -32.38 -1.17 20.12
CA ARG A 32 -32.79 -0.71 18.78
C ARG A 32 -32.73 0.82 18.72
N LEU A 33 -32.02 1.36 17.73
CA LEU A 33 -31.96 2.80 17.48
C LEU A 33 -33.30 3.31 16.92
N PRO A 34 -33.82 4.47 17.40
CA PRO A 34 -34.96 5.14 16.79
C PRO A 34 -34.54 5.78 15.46
N ALA A 35 -35.42 5.70 14.47
CA ALA A 35 -35.28 6.32 13.16
C ALA A 35 -35.06 7.84 13.31
N ARG A 36 -33.96 8.36 12.75
CA ARG A 36 -33.78 9.81 12.56
C ARG A 36 -34.30 10.20 11.16
N PRO A 37 -35.23 11.16 11.05
CA PRO A 37 -35.67 11.70 9.78
C PRO A 37 -34.65 12.74 9.27
N GLY A 38 -34.30 12.66 7.99
CA GLY A 38 -33.54 13.72 7.29
C GLY A 38 -32.14 13.35 6.84
N LEU A 39 -31.99 12.30 6.02
CA LEU A 39 -30.85 12.17 5.11
C LEU A 39 -31.37 12.13 3.69
N GLY A 40 -31.06 13.19 2.93
CA GLY A 40 -31.25 13.22 1.49
C GLY A 40 -30.50 12.07 0.84
N ARG A 41 -31.28 11.20 0.19
CA ARG A 41 -30.96 10.29 -0.93
C ARG A 41 -29.46 9.95 -1.14
N GLY A 42 -29.10 8.75 -0.70
CA GLY A 42 -28.19 7.80 -1.36
C GLY A 42 -26.81 8.28 -1.80
N ARG A 43 -25.78 8.02 -0.99
CA ARG A 43 -24.38 8.03 -1.46
C ARG A 43 -24.03 6.65 -2.02
N ALA A 44 -23.92 6.56 -3.35
CA ALA A 44 -23.12 5.53 -3.99
C ALA A 44 -21.64 5.83 -3.72
N GLY A 45 -20.87 4.83 -3.27
CA GLY A 45 -19.45 4.97 -2.93
C GLY A 45 -18.66 5.65 -4.04
N HIS A 46 -18.12 6.83 -3.75
CA HIS A 46 -17.16 7.53 -4.59
C HIS A 46 -15.79 7.41 -3.93
N PHE A 47 -14.92 6.51 -4.41
CA PHE A 47 -13.49 6.53 -4.05
C PHE A 47 -12.73 7.53 -4.93
N SER A 48 -13.18 8.78 -4.90
CA SER A 48 -12.37 9.92 -5.32
C SER A 48 -12.14 10.74 -4.07
N ILE A 49 -10.89 11.08 -3.74
CA ILE A 49 -10.64 12.15 -2.76
C ILE A 49 -11.32 13.39 -3.35
N PRO A 50 -12.44 13.88 -2.78
CA PRO A 50 -13.01 15.13 -3.24
C PRO A 50 -11.96 16.22 -2.98
N ALA A 51 -11.86 17.22 -3.85
CA ALA A 51 -11.41 18.52 -3.35
C ALA A 51 -12.40 18.86 -2.25
N PHE A 52 -11.92 18.88 -1.01
CA PHE A 52 -12.80 19.17 0.08
C PHE A 52 -13.09 20.66 0.05
N ASP A 53 -14.37 20.99 0.23
CA ASP A 53 -14.81 22.37 0.42
C ASP A 53 -14.05 22.93 1.64
N ASP A 54 -13.27 23.98 1.38
CA ASP A 54 -12.26 24.57 2.28
C ASP A 54 -12.82 24.97 3.66
N LYS A 55 -14.15 25.10 3.77
CA LYS A 55 -14.88 25.45 4.99
C LYS A 55 -15.34 24.26 5.84
N HIS A 56 -15.35 23.04 5.29
CA HIS A 56 -15.96 21.87 5.94
C HIS A 56 -15.01 20.69 6.12
N THR A 57 -13.98 20.58 5.28
CA THR A 57 -12.91 19.58 5.45
C THR A 57 -11.64 20.13 4.81
N PRO A 58 -10.50 20.16 5.50
CA PRO A 58 -9.27 20.73 4.94
C PRO A 58 -8.68 19.81 3.86
N ASN A 59 -8.14 20.40 2.78
CA ASN A 59 -7.35 19.65 1.80
C ASN A 59 -6.01 19.16 2.39
N ILE A 60 -5.43 18.16 1.75
CA ILE A 60 -4.20 17.49 2.20
C ILE A 60 -3.03 18.48 2.19
N PRO A 61 -2.40 18.76 3.35
CA PRO A 61 -1.21 19.60 3.40
C PRO A 61 0.02 18.86 2.85
N VAL A 62 0.89 19.61 2.20
CA VAL A 62 2.20 19.15 1.73
C VAL A 62 3.27 19.83 2.54
N PHE A 63 4.25 19.06 3.00
CA PHE A 63 5.35 19.58 3.82
C PHE A 63 6.68 19.42 3.11
N GLU A 64 7.50 20.46 3.24
CA GLU A 64 8.93 20.36 3.08
C GLU A 64 9.56 20.27 4.48
N ASN A 65 10.04 19.09 4.84
CA ASN A 65 10.46 18.75 6.21
C ASN A 65 9.31 19.00 7.21
N ASP A 66 9.45 19.98 8.10
CA ASP A 66 8.48 20.36 9.14
C ASP A 66 7.62 21.57 8.76
N LYS A 67 7.79 22.11 7.54
CA LYS A 67 7.10 23.32 7.08
C LYS A 67 6.10 22.98 6.00
N MET A 68 4.84 23.31 6.25
CA MET A 68 3.82 23.29 5.21
C MET A 68 4.25 24.22 4.06
N ILE A 69 4.14 23.71 2.82
CA ILE A 69 4.38 24.47 1.59
C ILE A 69 3.09 24.72 0.80
N GLY A 70 1.99 24.07 1.18
CA GLY A 70 0.72 24.22 0.47
C GLY A 70 -0.27 23.11 0.78
N ARG A 71 -1.47 23.18 0.20
CA ARG A 71 -2.43 22.06 0.15
C ARG A 71 -2.70 21.60 -1.27
N TYR A 72 -3.13 20.34 -1.39
CA TYR A 72 -3.69 19.81 -2.62
C TYR A 72 -4.87 20.67 -3.08
N TYR A 73 -4.98 20.86 -4.39
CA TYR A 73 -6.03 21.68 -5.05
C TYR A 73 -5.99 23.18 -4.75
N GLU A 74 -5.06 23.62 -3.90
CA GLU A 74 -4.79 25.02 -3.57
C GLU A 74 -3.40 25.40 -4.12
N GLU A 75 -2.38 25.52 -3.27
CA GLU A 75 -1.02 25.84 -3.72
C GLU A 75 -0.40 24.68 -4.52
N ILE A 76 -0.78 23.44 -4.23
CA ILE A 76 -0.41 22.27 -5.01
C ILE A 76 -1.51 22.04 -6.04
N SER A 77 -1.36 22.72 -7.18
CA SER A 77 -2.34 22.69 -8.26
C SER A 77 -2.51 21.29 -8.85
N ILE A 78 -3.69 20.71 -8.66
CA ILE A 78 -4.12 19.45 -9.27
C ILE A 78 -5.47 19.69 -9.95
N ASP A 79 -5.47 19.76 -11.29
CA ASP A 79 -6.70 19.88 -12.08
C ASP A 79 -7.33 18.50 -12.26
N ARG A 80 -8.38 18.24 -11.49
CA ARG A 80 -9.13 16.97 -11.50
C ARG A 80 -9.87 16.72 -12.81
N ASN A 81 -10.33 17.77 -13.48
CA ASN A 81 -11.11 17.65 -14.70
C ASN A 81 -10.21 17.17 -15.84
N ASN A 82 -9.04 17.79 -15.95
CA ASN A 82 -8.09 17.50 -17.01
C ASN A 82 -7.01 16.49 -16.62
N ALA A 83 -6.97 16.02 -15.35
CA ALA A 83 -5.93 15.15 -14.82
C ALA A 83 -4.51 15.76 -14.99
N ARG A 84 -4.37 17.03 -14.58
CA ARG A 84 -3.12 17.79 -14.79
C ARG A 84 -2.51 18.29 -13.48
N SER A 85 -1.22 18.03 -13.30
CA SER A 85 -0.41 18.65 -12.23
C SER A 85 1.08 18.53 -12.57
N ASN A 86 1.87 19.51 -12.14
CA ASN A 86 3.34 19.42 -12.19
C ASN A 86 3.94 18.76 -10.95
N PHE A 87 3.11 18.24 -10.03
CA PHE A 87 3.58 17.80 -8.71
C PHE A 87 4.58 16.64 -8.76
N THR A 88 4.44 15.70 -9.69
CA THR A 88 5.44 14.64 -9.92
C THR A 88 6.82 15.22 -10.24
N ASN A 89 6.88 16.22 -11.13
CA ASN A 89 8.12 16.90 -11.46
C ASN A 89 8.66 17.72 -10.27
N THR A 90 7.79 18.33 -9.46
CA THR A 90 8.21 19.00 -8.21
C THR A 90 8.91 18.00 -7.28
N LEU A 91 8.31 16.83 -7.04
CA LEU A 91 8.93 15.79 -6.20
C LEU A 91 10.26 15.31 -6.81
N ARG A 92 10.32 15.13 -8.13
CA ARG A 92 11.54 14.76 -8.85
C ARG A 92 12.68 15.75 -8.62
N VAL A 93 12.44 17.06 -8.81
CA VAL A 93 13.47 18.10 -8.60
C VAL A 93 14.01 18.04 -7.17
N ARG A 94 13.13 17.82 -6.20
CA ARG A 94 13.47 17.78 -4.77
C ARG A 94 14.26 16.52 -4.39
N ALA A 95 13.98 15.41 -5.07
CA ALA A 95 14.81 14.20 -4.97
C ALA A 95 16.21 14.45 -5.52
N LEU A 96 16.35 15.11 -6.66
CA LEU A 96 17.65 15.46 -7.26
C LEU A 96 18.46 16.38 -6.34
N GLU A 97 17.84 17.45 -5.82
CA GLU A 97 18.46 18.35 -4.85
C GLU A 97 18.91 17.60 -3.60
N PHE A 98 18.08 16.69 -3.07
CA PHE A 98 18.42 15.91 -1.88
C PHE A 98 19.63 15.00 -2.10
N VAL A 99 19.69 14.31 -3.25
CA VAL A 99 20.83 13.44 -3.60
C VAL A 99 22.10 14.27 -3.74
N GLN A 100 22.06 15.37 -4.51
CA GLN A 100 23.22 16.26 -4.68
C GLN A 100 23.72 16.80 -3.34
N ASN A 101 22.84 17.37 -2.53
CA ASN A 101 23.20 17.94 -1.23
C ASN A 101 23.78 16.89 -0.27
N SER A 102 23.32 15.63 -0.36
CA SER A 102 23.84 14.54 0.47
C SER A 102 25.27 14.16 0.06
N VAL A 103 25.55 14.12 -1.24
CA VAL A 103 26.88 13.87 -1.79
C VAL A 103 27.84 15.00 -1.44
N ASP A 104 27.43 16.26 -1.64
CA ASP A 104 28.23 17.44 -1.29
C ASP A 104 28.57 17.48 0.20
N ALA A 105 27.63 17.05 1.04
CA ALA A 105 27.82 16.93 2.49
C ALA A 105 28.60 15.67 2.91
N GLN A 106 28.95 14.78 1.97
CA GLN A 106 29.61 13.49 2.21
C GLN A 106 28.88 12.62 3.25
N LYS A 107 27.56 12.55 3.16
CA LYS A 107 26.72 11.76 4.09
C LYS A 107 25.99 10.65 3.35
N PRO A 108 25.92 9.43 3.93
CA PRO A 108 25.01 8.41 3.43
C PRO A 108 23.58 8.93 3.53
N PHE A 109 22.75 8.59 2.55
CA PHE A 109 21.38 9.08 2.47
C PHE A 109 20.39 7.93 2.32
N PHE A 110 19.15 8.20 2.75
CA PHE A 110 17.99 7.36 2.48
C PHE A 110 16.94 8.23 1.81
N LEU A 111 16.64 7.95 0.55
CA LEU A 111 15.59 8.65 -0.20
C LEU A 111 14.35 7.76 -0.28
N PHE A 112 13.29 8.16 0.43
CA PHE A 112 11.97 7.56 0.27
C PHE A 112 11.15 8.39 -0.72
N PHE A 113 11.19 7.99 -1.99
CA PHE A 113 10.50 8.68 -3.08
C PHE A 113 9.15 8.03 -3.38
N THR A 114 8.09 8.59 -2.80
CA THR A 114 6.71 8.16 -3.02
C THR A 114 5.98 9.26 -3.77
N PRO A 115 5.76 9.18 -5.08
CA PRO A 115 4.80 10.03 -5.77
C PRO A 115 3.43 9.34 -5.85
N ASP A 116 2.33 10.12 -5.84
CA ASP A 116 0.95 9.62 -5.83
C ASP A 116 0.17 9.89 -7.13
N SER A 117 0.86 10.27 -8.21
CA SER A 117 0.23 10.63 -9.49
C SER A 117 -0.61 9.51 -10.12
N SER A 118 -0.32 8.25 -9.78
CA SER A 118 -1.09 7.08 -10.20
C SER A 118 -2.29 6.75 -9.30
N HIS A 119 -2.45 7.45 -8.18
CA HIS A 119 -3.63 7.33 -7.32
C HIS A 119 -4.75 8.23 -7.85
N ALA A 120 -6.01 7.79 -7.72
CA ALA A 120 -7.14 8.61 -8.14
C ALA A 120 -7.35 9.83 -7.19
N PRO A 121 -7.65 11.03 -7.72
CA PRO A 121 -7.71 11.37 -9.14
C PRO A 121 -6.31 11.42 -9.77
N VAL A 122 -6.12 10.63 -10.83
CA VAL A 122 -4.83 10.52 -11.52
C VAL A 122 -4.46 11.86 -12.14
N TYR A 123 -3.17 12.19 -12.16
CA TYR A 123 -2.69 13.38 -12.84
C TYR A 123 -1.33 13.17 -13.52
N SER A 124 -1.03 14.02 -14.50
CA SER A 124 0.29 14.12 -15.14
C SER A 124 0.60 15.58 -15.52
N SER A 125 1.86 15.93 -15.74
CA SER A 125 2.20 17.26 -16.24
C SER A 125 1.79 17.43 -17.71
N PRO A 126 1.65 18.69 -18.19
CA PRO A 126 1.29 18.94 -19.59
C PRO A 126 2.19 18.28 -20.64
N ALA A 127 3.45 17.97 -20.29
CA ALA A 127 4.39 17.29 -21.17
C ALA A 127 3.99 15.82 -21.47
N PHE A 128 3.32 15.16 -20.52
CA PHE A 128 2.93 13.75 -20.61
C PHE A 128 1.45 13.55 -20.90
N ALA A 129 0.61 14.56 -20.66
CA ALA A 129 -0.83 14.47 -20.90
C ALA A 129 -1.17 14.07 -22.35
N GLY A 130 -1.97 13.00 -22.49
CA GLY A 130 -2.44 12.46 -23.76
C GLY A 130 -1.37 11.73 -24.59
N LYS A 131 -0.22 11.38 -24.01
CA LYS A 131 0.88 10.70 -24.73
C LYS A 131 0.77 9.18 -24.67
N SER A 132 0.18 8.65 -23.60
CA SER A 132 0.05 7.22 -23.39
C SER A 132 -1.18 6.64 -24.07
N ARG A 133 -1.01 5.45 -24.67
CA ARG A 133 -2.13 4.65 -25.17
C ARG A 133 -3.03 4.10 -24.06
N ARG A 134 -2.60 4.18 -22.79
CA ARG A 134 -3.35 3.70 -21.62
C ARG A 134 -4.18 4.79 -20.93
N GLY A 135 -4.36 5.95 -21.57
CA GLY A 135 -5.10 7.07 -21.00
C GLY A 135 -4.36 7.72 -19.83
N LYS A 136 -5.11 8.37 -18.93
CA LYS A 136 -4.58 9.22 -17.85
C LYS A 136 -3.61 8.45 -16.93
N ILE A 137 -3.94 7.21 -16.56
CA ILE A 137 -3.05 6.36 -15.76
C ILE A 137 -1.74 6.07 -16.49
N GLY A 138 -1.78 5.91 -17.81
CA GLY A 138 -0.61 5.72 -18.63
C GLY A 138 0.28 6.95 -18.66
N ASP A 139 -0.30 8.15 -18.75
CA ASP A 139 0.44 9.41 -18.73
C ASP A 139 1.16 9.61 -17.39
N ALA A 140 0.47 9.34 -16.27
CA ALA A 140 1.05 9.41 -14.93
C ALA A 140 2.22 8.43 -14.74
N ILE A 141 2.08 7.20 -15.25
CA ILE A 141 3.15 6.19 -15.19
C ILE A 141 4.33 6.56 -16.10
N MET A 142 4.09 7.14 -17.28
CA MET A 142 5.18 7.64 -18.14
C MET A 142 5.97 8.77 -17.46
N GLU A 143 5.29 9.69 -16.77
CA GLU A 143 5.97 10.75 -16.01
C GLU A 143 6.74 10.19 -14.81
N LEU A 144 6.19 9.20 -14.10
CA LEU A 144 6.89 8.51 -13.02
C LEU A 144 8.15 7.81 -13.51
N ASP A 145 8.07 7.07 -14.61
CA ASP A 145 9.22 6.41 -15.25
C ASP A 145 10.32 7.40 -15.61
N TRP A 146 9.96 8.52 -16.24
CA TRP A 146 10.88 9.62 -16.55
C TRP A 146 11.51 10.25 -15.29
N ALA A 147 10.72 10.43 -14.23
CA ALA A 147 11.20 10.98 -12.97
C ALA A 147 12.24 10.05 -12.30
N ILE A 148 11.97 8.75 -12.28
CA ILE A 148 12.91 7.73 -11.77
C ILE A 148 14.19 7.73 -12.63
N GLY A 149 14.05 7.75 -13.95
CA GLY A 149 15.20 7.83 -14.87
C GLY A 149 16.09 9.04 -14.61
N SER A 150 15.50 10.20 -14.31
CA SER A 150 16.26 11.40 -13.94
C SER A 150 17.07 11.22 -12.66
N ILE A 151 16.48 10.58 -11.63
CA ILE A 151 17.16 10.32 -10.36
C ILE A 151 18.32 9.33 -10.58
N MET A 152 18.09 8.27 -11.36
CA MET A 152 19.12 7.29 -11.70
C MET A 152 20.28 7.92 -12.47
N GLU A 153 19.99 8.80 -13.45
CA GLU A 153 21.04 9.50 -14.20
C GLU A 153 21.85 10.44 -13.29
N SER A 154 21.19 11.09 -12.32
CA SER A 154 21.90 11.92 -11.32
C SER A 154 22.81 11.11 -10.41
N VAL A 155 22.37 9.94 -9.93
CA VAL A 155 23.21 9.03 -9.13
C VAL A 155 24.42 8.56 -9.95
N LYS A 156 24.22 8.29 -11.23
CA LYS A 156 25.29 7.89 -12.15
C LYS A 156 26.26 9.04 -12.44
N SER A 157 25.77 10.24 -12.73
CA SER A 157 26.63 11.41 -13.03
C SER A 157 27.46 11.86 -11.83
N LEU A 158 26.96 11.62 -10.61
CA LEU A 158 27.68 11.85 -9.36
C LEU A 158 28.70 10.75 -9.02
N GLY A 159 28.78 9.68 -9.81
CA GLY A 159 29.76 8.61 -9.62
C GLY A 159 29.48 7.68 -8.43
N ILE A 160 28.26 7.69 -7.88
CA ILE A 160 27.88 6.92 -6.66
C ILE A 160 27.00 5.70 -6.97
N MET A 161 26.91 5.28 -8.23
CA MET A 161 25.99 4.22 -8.65
C MET A 161 26.28 2.85 -8.01
N GLU A 162 27.55 2.49 -7.81
CA GLU A 162 27.94 1.22 -7.17
C GLU A 162 27.72 1.23 -5.64
N ASP A 163 27.64 2.41 -5.05
CA ASP A 163 27.39 2.63 -3.62
C ASP A 163 25.90 2.95 -3.32
N THR A 164 25.04 2.91 -4.33
CA THR A 164 23.61 3.22 -4.19
C THR A 164 22.75 1.99 -4.49
N ILE A 165 21.94 1.59 -3.52
CA ILE A 165 20.92 0.54 -3.69
C ILE A 165 19.60 1.22 -4.07
N ILE A 166 19.04 0.82 -5.21
CA ILE A 166 17.78 1.36 -5.73
C ILE A 166 16.73 0.26 -5.68
N VAL A 167 15.62 0.51 -4.98
CA VAL A 167 14.47 -0.40 -4.89
C VAL A 167 13.24 0.31 -5.44
N PHE A 168 12.53 -0.35 -6.36
CA PHE A 168 11.26 0.10 -6.90
C PHE A 168 10.16 -0.91 -6.57
N SER A 169 9.05 -0.41 -6.00
CA SER A 169 7.88 -1.20 -5.66
C SER A 169 6.60 -0.33 -5.61
N SER A 170 5.45 -0.97 -5.42
CA SER A 170 4.15 -0.34 -5.11
C SER A 170 3.70 -0.70 -3.70
N ASP A 171 2.79 0.07 -3.11
CA ASP A 171 2.20 -0.15 -1.77
C ASP A 171 1.13 -1.26 -1.77
N ASN A 172 0.37 -1.36 -2.85
CA ASN A 172 -0.66 -2.35 -3.11
C ASN A 172 -0.79 -2.61 -4.63
N GLY A 173 -1.62 -3.57 -5.01
CA GLY A 173 -2.03 -3.78 -6.39
C GLY A 173 -2.85 -2.62 -6.97
N ALA A 174 -3.16 -2.67 -8.27
CA ALA A 174 -3.87 -1.61 -8.96
C ALA A 174 -5.26 -1.37 -8.36
N ALA A 175 -5.68 -0.10 -8.30
CA ALA A 175 -7.09 0.24 -8.18
C ALA A 175 -7.77 -0.03 -9.53
N CYS A 176 -8.77 -0.91 -9.54
CA CYS A 176 -9.54 -1.28 -10.74
C CYS A 176 -10.96 -0.73 -10.74
N VAL A 177 -11.21 0.18 -9.82
CA VAL A 177 -12.52 0.69 -9.47
C VAL A 177 -12.58 2.15 -9.91
N GLY A 178 -13.66 2.52 -10.61
CA GLY A 178 -13.82 3.83 -11.24
C GLY A 178 -13.60 3.83 -12.76
N PRO A 179 -13.34 5.01 -13.35
CA PRO A 179 -13.14 5.17 -14.79
C PRO A 179 -11.94 4.39 -15.31
N VAL A 180 -12.10 3.64 -16.41
CA VAL A 180 -11.10 2.68 -16.92
C VAL A 180 -9.77 3.37 -17.25
N GLU A 181 -9.81 4.60 -17.74
CA GLU A 181 -8.66 5.42 -18.09
C GLU A 181 -7.81 5.87 -16.89
N GLN A 182 -8.30 5.67 -15.67
CA GLN A 182 -7.58 5.93 -14.41
C GLN A 182 -7.17 4.63 -13.68
N CYS A 183 -7.55 3.46 -14.19
CA CYS A 183 -7.30 2.18 -13.55
C CYS A 183 -5.97 1.55 -14.00
N GLY A 184 -5.19 1.02 -13.06
CA GLY A 184 -4.00 0.24 -13.35
C GLY A 184 -4.33 -1.16 -13.91
N SER A 185 -3.31 -2.02 -14.02
CA SER A 185 -3.49 -3.43 -14.38
C SER A 185 -2.67 -4.32 -13.45
N ASN A 186 -3.26 -5.46 -13.06
CA ASN A 186 -2.58 -6.50 -12.28
C ASN A 186 -2.12 -7.67 -13.16
N GLY A 187 -2.12 -7.49 -14.49
CA GLY A 187 -1.73 -8.53 -15.44
C GLY A 187 -2.59 -9.78 -15.29
N PRO A 188 -2.01 -10.98 -15.10
CA PRO A 188 -2.76 -12.23 -14.99
C PRO A 188 -3.41 -12.44 -13.60
N LEU A 189 -3.09 -11.59 -12.62
CA LEU A 189 -3.45 -11.82 -11.22
C LEU A 189 -4.94 -11.54 -10.96
N LEU A 190 -5.50 -12.23 -9.97
CA LEU A 190 -6.90 -12.12 -9.58
C LEU A 190 -7.16 -10.86 -8.75
N CYS A 191 -8.24 -10.15 -9.08
CA CYS A 191 -8.72 -8.96 -8.38
C CYS A 191 -7.67 -7.84 -8.25
N CYS A 192 -7.89 -6.95 -7.30
CA CYS A 192 -7.29 -5.61 -7.23
C CYS A 192 -7.12 -5.13 -5.79
N LYS A 193 -6.65 -3.90 -5.61
CA LYS A 193 -6.61 -3.18 -4.32
C LYS A 193 -7.89 -3.45 -3.50
N GLN A 194 -7.74 -3.57 -2.18
CA GLN A 194 -8.77 -3.98 -1.18
C GLN A 194 -8.99 -5.49 -1.02
N THR A 195 -8.25 -6.36 -1.72
CA THR A 195 -8.40 -7.82 -1.62
C THR A 195 -7.10 -8.52 -1.23
N THR A 196 -7.21 -9.71 -0.65
CA THR A 196 -6.07 -10.60 -0.30
C THR A 196 -5.68 -11.56 -1.45
N PHE A 197 -6.27 -11.38 -2.63
CA PHE A 197 -5.82 -12.03 -3.85
C PHE A 197 -4.48 -11.43 -4.32
N ASP A 198 -3.74 -12.16 -5.16
CA ASP A 198 -2.43 -11.69 -5.62
C ASP A 198 -2.54 -10.36 -6.37
N GLY A 199 -3.63 -10.08 -7.08
CA GLY A 199 -3.82 -8.77 -7.73
C GLY A 199 -4.06 -7.61 -6.76
N GLY A 200 -4.32 -7.87 -5.47
CA GLY A 200 -4.43 -6.84 -4.44
C GLY A 200 -3.13 -6.55 -3.68
N MET A 201 -2.23 -7.54 -3.57
CA MET A 201 -1.06 -7.46 -2.68
C MET A 201 0.28 -7.83 -3.33
N ARG A 202 0.29 -8.49 -4.49
CA ARG A 202 1.53 -8.75 -5.24
C ARG A 202 1.84 -7.55 -6.13
N VAL A 203 3.02 -6.97 -5.90
CA VAL A 203 3.46 -5.72 -6.52
C VAL A 203 4.72 -5.94 -7.37
N PRO A 204 5.05 -5.03 -8.30
CA PRO A 204 6.37 -5.00 -8.93
C PRO A 204 7.45 -4.92 -7.85
N GLY A 205 8.55 -5.66 -8.01
CA GLY A 205 9.69 -5.59 -7.10
C GLY A 205 10.98 -5.64 -7.91
N ILE A 206 11.63 -4.48 -8.06
CA ILE A 206 12.89 -4.33 -8.78
C ILE A 206 13.94 -3.82 -7.79
N LEU A 207 15.12 -4.45 -7.81
CA LEU A 207 16.28 -4.01 -7.05
C LEU A 207 17.47 -3.88 -8.00
N SER A 208 18.16 -2.75 -7.92
CA SER A 208 19.41 -2.48 -8.64
C SER A 208 20.49 -2.10 -7.64
N TRP A 209 21.64 -2.77 -7.74
CA TRP A 209 22.84 -2.45 -6.97
C TRP A 209 24.07 -2.86 -7.80
N PRO A 210 24.50 -2.02 -8.76
CA PRO A 210 25.61 -2.33 -9.65
C PRO A 210 26.89 -2.69 -8.89
N GLY A 211 27.68 -3.61 -9.45
CA GLY A 211 28.87 -4.18 -8.80
C GLY A 211 28.57 -5.26 -7.76
N THR A 212 27.36 -5.29 -7.19
CA THR A 212 26.96 -6.30 -6.20
C THR A 212 25.92 -7.29 -6.71
N VAL A 213 24.91 -6.79 -7.44
CA VAL A 213 23.82 -7.59 -7.99
C VAL A 213 24.04 -7.76 -9.48
N GLU A 214 24.09 -9.01 -9.93
CA GLU A 214 24.17 -9.31 -11.36
C GLU A 214 22.92 -8.78 -12.09
N PRO A 215 23.06 -8.16 -13.26
CA PRO A 215 21.91 -7.68 -14.02
C PRO A 215 21.06 -8.83 -14.58
N ASN A 216 19.81 -8.53 -14.91
CA ASN A 216 18.88 -9.43 -15.61
C ASN A 216 18.61 -10.76 -14.88
N GLN A 217 18.65 -10.75 -13.55
CA GLN A 217 18.27 -11.89 -12.72
C GLN A 217 16.77 -11.87 -12.43
N ILE A 218 16.16 -13.05 -12.30
CA ILE A 218 14.79 -13.21 -11.83
C ILE A 218 14.85 -14.07 -10.57
N ASN A 219 14.27 -13.56 -9.49
CA ASN A 219 14.11 -14.28 -8.24
C ASN A 219 12.62 -14.59 -8.03
N ASN A 220 12.31 -15.85 -7.72
CA ASN A 220 10.95 -16.33 -7.49
C ASN A 220 10.63 -16.57 -6.00
N ASP A 221 11.56 -16.28 -5.10
CA ASP A 221 11.34 -16.38 -3.65
C ASP A 221 10.25 -15.41 -3.19
N VAL A 222 9.54 -15.82 -2.14
CA VAL A 222 8.46 -15.00 -1.55
C VAL A 222 9.07 -13.97 -0.60
N THR A 223 9.12 -12.72 -1.05
CA THR A 223 9.53 -11.54 -0.27
C THR A 223 8.37 -10.59 -0.05
N GLY A 224 8.52 -9.62 0.85
CA GLY A 224 7.54 -8.55 1.07
C GLY A 224 8.19 -7.20 1.35
N LEU A 225 7.41 -6.12 1.28
CA LEU A 225 7.89 -4.75 1.57
C LEU A 225 8.48 -4.61 2.98
N MET A 226 7.99 -5.39 3.94
CA MET A 226 8.50 -5.41 5.33
C MET A 226 9.97 -5.85 5.39
N ASP A 227 10.43 -6.66 4.42
CA ASP A 227 11.81 -7.11 4.36
C ASP A 227 12.79 -5.96 4.07
N LEU A 228 12.32 -4.86 3.45
CA LEU A 228 13.15 -3.68 3.19
C LEU A 228 13.59 -2.99 4.48
N PHE A 229 12.76 -3.02 5.54
CA PHE A 229 13.14 -2.50 6.85
C PHE A 229 14.33 -3.27 7.41
N THR A 230 14.21 -4.59 7.52
CA THR A 230 15.26 -5.45 8.09
C THR A 230 16.53 -5.47 7.23
N THR A 231 16.38 -5.45 5.90
CA THR A 231 17.50 -5.36 4.96
C THR A 231 18.22 -4.01 5.09
N GLY A 232 17.48 -2.90 5.22
CA GLY A 232 18.03 -1.57 5.44
C GLY A 232 18.81 -1.45 6.75
N LEU A 233 18.27 -2.00 7.85
CA LEU A 233 19.01 -2.05 9.13
C LEU A 233 20.32 -2.84 8.98
N ALA A 234 20.28 -4.00 8.32
CA ALA A 234 21.48 -4.80 8.11
C ALA A 234 22.53 -4.10 7.25
N LEU A 235 22.12 -3.35 6.21
CA LEU A 235 23.01 -2.55 5.38
C LEU A 235 23.62 -1.37 6.14
N ALA A 236 22.87 -0.79 7.08
CA ALA A 236 23.33 0.29 7.96
C ALA A 236 24.09 -0.22 9.20
N GLU A 237 24.31 -1.53 9.33
CA GLU A 237 24.91 -2.18 10.50
C GLU A 237 24.19 -1.88 11.82
N ILE A 238 22.87 -1.66 11.74
CA ILE A 238 22.00 -1.40 12.89
C ILE A 238 21.38 -2.72 13.36
N PRO A 239 21.43 -3.07 14.66
CA PRO A 239 20.79 -4.28 15.16
C PRO A 239 19.27 -4.19 15.03
N ILE A 240 18.65 -5.31 14.68
CA ILE A 240 17.20 -5.45 14.68
C ILE A 240 16.68 -5.31 16.12
N PRO A 241 15.57 -4.57 16.37
CA PRO A 241 14.96 -4.51 17.69
C PRO A 241 14.66 -5.90 18.25
N SER A 242 15.15 -6.19 19.46
CA SER A 242 14.99 -7.51 20.12
C SER A 242 13.83 -7.57 21.12
N ASP A 243 13.12 -6.46 21.33
CA ASP A 243 12.03 -6.32 22.29
C ASP A 243 10.65 -6.61 21.69
N ARG A 244 10.58 -6.97 20.40
CA ARG A 244 9.36 -7.23 19.65
C ARG A 244 9.61 -8.19 18.49
N PHE A 245 8.55 -8.79 17.97
CA PHE A 245 8.61 -9.54 16.71
C PHE A 245 8.81 -8.58 15.54
N ILE A 246 9.66 -8.98 14.59
CA ILE A 246 9.90 -8.28 13.33
C ILE A 246 9.61 -9.29 12.21
N ASP A 247 8.57 -9.02 11.42
CA ASP A 247 8.16 -9.91 10.33
C ASP A 247 9.13 -9.87 9.14
N GLY A 248 9.76 -8.71 8.92
CA GLY A 248 10.69 -8.48 7.82
C GLY A 248 11.98 -9.29 7.96
N LYS A 249 12.44 -9.87 6.85
CA LYS A 249 13.67 -10.66 6.78
C LYS A 249 14.80 -9.88 6.12
N ASN A 250 16.04 -10.21 6.50
CA ASN A 250 17.21 -9.67 5.83
C ASN A 250 17.40 -10.34 4.46
N LEU A 251 17.28 -9.57 3.38
CA LEU A 251 17.41 -10.07 2.01
C LEU A 251 18.84 -9.98 1.46
N ILE A 252 19.85 -9.50 2.20
CA ILE A 252 21.21 -9.30 1.66
C ILE A 252 21.76 -10.55 0.99
N ASN A 253 21.63 -11.72 1.64
CA ASN A 253 22.10 -12.97 1.07
C ASN A 253 21.31 -13.35 -0.20
N LEU A 254 19.99 -13.12 -0.19
CA LEU A 254 19.13 -13.40 -1.32
C LEU A 254 19.50 -12.52 -2.53
N VAL A 255 19.79 -11.24 -2.27
CA VAL A 255 20.16 -10.22 -3.26
C VAL A 255 21.54 -10.50 -3.87
N LYS A 256 22.51 -10.91 -3.07
CA LYS A 256 23.88 -11.24 -3.53
C LYS A 256 24.01 -12.62 -4.18
N THR A 257 23.00 -13.49 -4.03
CA THR A 257 23.02 -14.82 -4.63
C THR A 257 22.75 -14.73 -6.14
N LYS A 258 23.57 -15.40 -6.95
CA LYS A 258 23.34 -15.52 -8.40
C LYS A 258 22.16 -16.46 -8.68
N HIS A 259 21.14 -15.98 -9.39
CA HIS A 259 19.93 -16.74 -9.71
C HIS A 259 19.97 -17.21 -11.17
N THR A 260 20.29 -18.48 -11.40
CA THR A 260 20.28 -19.02 -12.77
C THR A 260 18.86 -19.02 -13.36
N LYS A 261 18.71 -18.66 -14.65
CA LYS A 261 17.42 -18.51 -15.36
C LYS A 261 16.44 -19.71 -15.26
N ASN A 262 16.89 -20.88 -14.79
CA ASN A 262 16.08 -22.10 -14.68
C ASN A 262 16.00 -22.69 -13.26
N SER A 263 16.59 -22.07 -12.24
CA SER A 263 16.43 -22.55 -10.86
C SER A 263 15.13 -22.03 -10.26
N ARG A 264 13.97 -22.51 -10.75
CA ARG A 264 12.79 -22.67 -9.88
C ARG A 264 13.03 -23.83 -8.91
N LYS A 265 14.20 -23.90 -8.28
CA LYS A 265 14.24 -24.57 -6.99
C LYS A 265 13.42 -23.66 -6.13
N SER A 266 12.14 -23.98 -5.99
CA SER A 266 11.26 -23.36 -5.02
C SER A 266 12.00 -23.43 -3.71
N SER A 267 12.68 -22.34 -3.34
CA SER A 267 13.27 -22.31 -2.04
C SER A 267 12.05 -22.35 -1.11
N PRO A 268 11.94 -23.33 -0.21
CA PRO A 268 10.88 -23.32 0.79
C PRO A 268 10.99 -22.10 1.72
N SER A 269 12.01 -21.25 1.53
CA SER A 269 12.22 -19.98 2.19
C SER A 269 11.27 -18.92 1.65
N GLY A 270 10.43 -18.40 2.55
CA GLY A 270 9.52 -17.32 2.24
C GLY A 270 8.12 -17.71 2.63
N THR A 271 7.57 -16.94 3.57
CA THR A 271 6.19 -17.06 4.04
C THR A 271 5.63 -15.66 4.06
N HIS A 272 4.45 -15.48 3.50
CA HIS A 272 3.74 -14.21 3.54
C HIS A 272 2.31 -14.43 4.04
N PHE A 273 1.87 -13.57 4.93
CA PHE A 273 0.53 -13.58 5.51
C PHE A 273 -0.27 -12.41 4.95
N PHE A 274 -1.47 -12.68 4.45
CA PHE A 274 -2.32 -11.72 3.76
C PHE A 274 -3.45 -11.35 4.71
N TYR A 275 -3.37 -10.19 5.34
CA TYR A 275 -4.40 -9.68 6.24
C TYR A 275 -5.34 -8.70 5.54
N ARG A 276 -6.61 -8.72 5.94
CA ARG A 276 -7.58 -7.64 5.67
C ARG A 276 -8.25 -7.28 6.99
N GLY A 277 -7.96 -6.09 7.49
CA GLY A 277 -8.36 -5.68 8.84
C GLY A 277 -7.75 -6.60 9.91
N ASP A 278 -8.59 -7.12 10.78
CA ASP A 278 -8.22 -8.05 11.86
C ASP A 278 -8.18 -9.53 11.42
N THR A 279 -8.56 -9.82 10.17
CA THR A 279 -8.74 -11.18 9.68
C THR A 279 -7.56 -11.60 8.79
N LEU A 280 -6.95 -12.75 9.10
CA LEU A 280 -6.01 -13.41 8.21
C LEU A 280 -6.77 -14.00 7.03
N GLY A 281 -6.60 -13.45 5.83
CA GLY A 281 -7.26 -13.93 4.61
C GLY A 281 -6.56 -15.16 4.02
N ALA A 282 -5.25 -15.08 3.86
CA ALA A 282 -4.46 -16.15 3.24
C ALA A 282 -3.04 -16.26 3.79
N VAL A 283 -2.40 -17.40 3.54
CA VAL A 283 -0.95 -17.61 3.73
C VAL A 283 -0.35 -18.11 2.43
N ARG A 284 0.85 -17.66 2.09
CA ARG A 284 1.65 -18.20 0.99
C ARG A 284 2.99 -18.71 1.50
N ARG A 285 3.39 -19.89 1.02
CA ARG A 285 4.74 -20.43 1.17
C ARG A 285 5.22 -21.00 -0.16
N GLY A 286 6.30 -20.44 -0.71
CA GLY A 286 6.77 -20.78 -2.05
C GLY A 286 5.67 -20.61 -3.10
N ASP A 287 5.40 -21.68 -3.86
CA ASP A 287 4.36 -21.69 -4.90
C ASP A 287 2.95 -21.91 -4.36
N TYR A 288 2.78 -22.26 -3.08
CA TYR A 288 1.46 -22.62 -2.55
C TYR A 288 0.86 -21.48 -1.74
N LYS A 289 -0.39 -21.12 -2.08
CA LYS A 289 -1.19 -20.14 -1.35
C LYS A 289 -2.48 -20.78 -0.88
N MET A 290 -2.81 -20.59 0.39
CA MET A 290 -4.02 -21.10 1.02
C MET A 290 -4.86 -19.94 1.54
N HIS A 291 -6.08 -19.82 1.05
CA HIS A 291 -7.10 -18.92 1.57
C HIS A 291 -7.87 -19.60 2.68
N VAL A 292 -7.90 -18.96 3.85
CA VAL A 292 -8.76 -19.32 4.98
C VAL A 292 -9.97 -18.40 5.08
N TYR A 293 -9.91 -17.20 4.49
CA TYR A 293 -11.06 -16.34 4.23
C TYR A 293 -10.97 -15.74 2.83
N THR A 294 -12.11 -15.63 2.15
CA THR A 294 -12.20 -14.93 0.85
C THR A 294 -13.25 -13.85 0.88
N TRP A 295 -12.94 -12.70 0.26
CA TRP A 295 -13.88 -11.61 0.12
C TRP A 295 -13.46 -10.63 -0.99
N SER A 296 -14.29 -10.47 -2.01
CA SER A 296 -14.09 -9.52 -3.11
C SER A 296 -14.75 -8.15 -2.87
N GLY A 297 -15.27 -7.91 -1.67
CA GLY A 297 -16.02 -6.71 -1.31
C GLY A 297 -17.52 -6.79 -1.63
N THR A 298 -18.31 -6.00 -0.92
CA THR A 298 -19.76 -5.92 -1.10
C THR A 298 -20.08 -5.19 -2.41
N LYS A 299 -20.96 -5.74 -3.26
CA LYS A 299 -21.35 -5.10 -4.52
C LYS A 299 -22.08 -3.78 -4.27
N ALA A 300 -21.41 -2.66 -4.55
CA ALA A 300 -22.06 -1.35 -4.62
C ALA A 300 -22.57 -1.04 -6.05
N SER A 301 -21.84 -1.46 -7.11
CA SER A 301 -22.27 -1.47 -8.52
C SER A 301 -21.26 -2.23 -9.43
N SER A 302 -21.52 -2.34 -10.74
CA SER A 302 -20.61 -3.01 -11.71
C SER A 302 -19.26 -2.31 -11.92
N ILE A 303 -19.18 -0.99 -11.68
CA ILE A 303 -17.92 -0.21 -11.77
C ILE A 303 -17.18 -0.11 -10.44
N TRP A 304 -17.84 -0.49 -9.34
CA TRP A 304 -17.30 -0.54 -7.98
C TRP A 304 -17.18 -2.01 -7.52
N HIS A 305 -16.45 -2.83 -8.30
CA HIS A 305 -16.17 -4.24 -8.01
C HIS A 305 -14.66 -4.49 -8.06
N PHE A 306 -14.07 -5.01 -6.98
CA PHE A 306 -12.60 -5.22 -6.89
C PHE A 306 -12.08 -6.33 -7.82
N CYS A 307 -12.97 -7.11 -8.44
CA CYS A 307 -12.64 -8.14 -9.41
C CYS A 307 -13.40 -7.93 -10.73
N ARG A 308 -13.37 -6.70 -11.27
CA ARG A 308 -14.16 -6.32 -12.46
C ARG A 308 -13.88 -7.26 -13.64
N GLY A 309 -14.94 -7.87 -14.18
CA GLY A 309 -14.83 -8.82 -15.30
C GLY A 309 -14.23 -10.18 -14.94
N GLN A 310 -14.04 -10.47 -13.65
CA GLN A 310 -13.49 -11.72 -13.14
C GLN A 310 -14.49 -12.37 -12.19
N ASN A 311 -14.64 -13.70 -12.29
CA ASN A 311 -15.45 -14.48 -11.37
C ASN A 311 -14.83 -15.87 -11.21
N VAL A 312 -14.44 -16.21 -9.99
CA VAL A 312 -14.00 -17.55 -9.62
C VAL A 312 -15.05 -18.12 -8.66
N PRO A 313 -15.80 -19.16 -9.07
CA PRO A 313 -16.90 -19.70 -8.28
C PRO A 313 -16.47 -20.04 -6.85
N ASN A 314 -17.26 -19.60 -5.87
CA ASN A 314 -17.03 -19.80 -4.43
C ASN A 314 -15.73 -19.21 -3.86
N VAL A 315 -15.04 -18.35 -4.61
CA VAL A 315 -13.78 -17.71 -4.21
C VAL A 315 -13.91 -16.19 -4.26
N THR A 316 -14.33 -15.62 -5.38
CA THR A 316 -14.63 -14.18 -5.47
C THR A 316 -16.03 -13.90 -4.91
N THR A 317 -16.17 -14.01 -3.59
CA THR A 317 -17.45 -13.90 -2.89
C THR A 317 -17.73 -12.48 -2.42
N GLU A 318 -18.97 -12.02 -2.58
CA GLU A 318 -19.43 -10.70 -2.13
C GLU A 318 -19.62 -10.62 -0.61
N VAL A 319 -19.84 -11.78 0.01
CA VAL A 319 -19.81 -11.95 1.45
C VAL A 319 -18.44 -12.45 1.88
N GLN A 320 -18.01 -12.05 3.06
CA GLN A 320 -16.83 -12.64 3.69
C GLN A 320 -17.11 -14.11 3.98
N THR A 321 -16.37 -14.99 3.32
CA THR A 321 -16.57 -16.44 3.41
C THR A 321 -15.44 -17.09 4.19
N ASP A 322 -15.79 -17.85 5.24
CA ASP A 322 -14.86 -18.64 6.04
C ASP A 322 -14.58 -20.00 5.39
N HIS A 323 -13.32 -20.28 5.09
CA HIS A 323 -12.83 -21.53 4.53
C HIS A 323 -11.96 -22.31 5.51
N SER A 324 -11.87 -21.93 6.78
CA SER A 324 -10.98 -22.57 7.79
C SER A 324 -11.15 -24.09 7.88
N LYS A 325 -12.37 -24.62 7.71
CA LYS A 325 -12.64 -26.07 7.72
C LYS A 325 -12.22 -26.76 6.42
N ALA A 326 -12.31 -26.07 5.29
CA ALA A 326 -11.97 -26.58 3.96
C ALA A 326 -11.24 -25.50 3.13
N PRO A 327 -9.97 -25.19 3.45
CA PRO A 327 -9.25 -24.08 2.84
C PRO A 327 -9.11 -24.24 1.33
N VAL A 328 -9.11 -23.12 0.61
CA VAL A 328 -8.89 -23.09 -0.85
C VAL A 328 -7.39 -22.94 -1.10
N ILE A 329 -6.77 -23.94 -1.73
CA ILE A 329 -5.32 -23.95 -1.99
C ILE A 329 -5.06 -23.82 -3.50
N TYR A 330 -4.11 -22.97 -3.86
CA TYR A 330 -3.62 -22.79 -5.23
C TYR A 330 -2.13 -23.11 -5.32
N ASN A 331 -1.72 -23.65 -6.46
CA ASN A 331 -0.33 -23.67 -6.89
C ASN A 331 -0.09 -22.44 -7.79
N ILE A 332 0.35 -21.33 -7.20
CA ILE A 332 0.60 -20.03 -7.84
C ILE A 332 1.71 -20.10 -8.91
N GLY A 333 2.63 -21.06 -8.79
CA GLY A 333 3.66 -21.31 -9.79
C GLY A 333 3.09 -21.83 -11.13
N GLN A 334 1.93 -22.51 -11.09
CA GLN A 334 1.22 -23.03 -12.26
C GLN A 334 0.01 -22.16 -12.62
N ASP A 335 -0.70 -21.65 -11.62
CA ASP A 335 -1.87 -20.79 -11.76
C ASP A 335 -1.69 -19.49 -10.96
N PRO A 336 -0.96 -18.50 -11.51
CA PRO A 336 -0.84 -17.19 -10.90
C PRO A 336 -2.16 -16.41 -10.87
N SER A 337 -3.19 -16.90 -11.56
CA SER A 337 -4.49 -16.24 -11.68
C SER A 337 -5.51 -16.68 -10.64
N GLU A 338 -5.16 -17.62 -9.76
CA GLU A 338 -6.04 -18.13 -8.69
C GLU A 338 -7.42 -18.59 -9.20
N LYS A 339 -7.47 -19.18 -10.41
CA LYS A 339 -8.71 -19.64 -11.05
C LYS A 339 -8.99 -21.12 -10.87
N LEU A 340 -7.95 -21.92 -10.61
CA LEU A 340 -7.99 -23.38 -10.56
C LEU A 340 -7.55 -23.86 -9.16
N PRO A 341 -8.47 -23.88 -8.18
CA PRO A 341 -8.15 -24.40 -6.86
C PRO A 341 -7.80 -25.89 -6.94
N LEU A 342 -6.84 -26.32 -6.12
CA LEU A 342 -6.45 -27.72 -6.04
C LEU A 342 -7.65 -28.57 -5.59
N PRO A 343 -7.95 -29.70 -6.28
CA PRO A 343 -9.01 -30.59 -5.85
C PRO A 343 -8.72 -31.14 -4.44
N THR A 344 -9.68 -31.06 -3.52
CA THR A 344 -9.50 -31.46 -2.11
C THR A 344 -9.11 -32.93 -1.93
N LYS A 345 -9.40 -33.77 -2.93
CA LYS A 345 -9.05 -35.20 -2.95
C LYS A 345 -7.64 -35.48 -3.49
N SER A 346 -6.99 -34.51 -4.13
CA SER A 346 -5.67 -34.69 -4.76
C SER A 346 -4.57 -34.94 -3.73
N ALA A 347 -3.51 -35.63 -4.16
CA ALA A 347 -2.33 -35.86 -3.31
C ALA A 347 -1.64 -34.54 -2.94
N GLU A 348 -1.55 -33.61 -3.91
CA GLU A 348 -0.95 -32.28 -3.72
C GLU A 348 -1.68 -31.47 -2.65
N TYR A 349 -3.02 -31.43 -2.68
CA TYR A 349 -3.81 -30.73 -1.66
C TYR A 349 -3.56 -31.32 -0.26
N LYS A 350 -3.63 -32.65 -0.15
CA LYS A 350 -3.42 -33.37 1.13
C LYS A 350 -2.01 -33.19 1.68
N GLN A 351 -1.01 -33.03 0.81
CA GLN A 351 0.37 -32.77 1.21
C GLN A 351 0.57 -31.33 1.69
N GLN A 352 0.03 -30.33 0.98
CA GLN A 352 0.30 -28.92 1.27
C GLN A 352 -0.54 -28.35 2.40
N ARG A 353 -1.79 -28.80 2.56
CA ARG A 353 -2.70 -28.34 3.62
C ARG A 353 -2.07 -28.37 5.03
N PRO A 354 -1.60 -29.52 5.56
CA PRO A 354 -1.07 -29.57 6.92
C PRO A 354 0.18 -28.71 7.11
N ILE A 355 0.97 -28.51 6.04
CA ILE A 355 2.15 -27.63 6.06
C ILE A 355 1.72 -26.17 6.27
N LEU A 356 0.73 -25.70 5.49
CA LEU A 356 0.25 -24.32 5.55
C LEU A 356 -0.55 -24.05 6.83
N GLU A 357 -1.36 -25.02 7.29
CA GLU A 357 -2.07 -24.93 8.57
C GLU A 357 -1.10 -24.82 9.76
N LYS A 358 0.00 -25.59 9.75
CA LYS A 358 1.03 -25.49 10.78
C LYS A 358 1.66 -24.09 10.83
N ILE A 359 1.95 -23.51 9.67
CA ILE A 359 2.53 -22.15 9.57
C ILE A 359 1.57 -21.10 10.13
N ILE A 360 0.28 -21.20 9.81
CA ILE A 360 -0.75 -20.31 10.39
C ILE A 360 -0.80 -20.47 11.91
N ALA A 361 -0.82 -21.71 12.40
CA ALA A 361 -0.91 -21.98 13.83
C ALA A 361 0.31 -21.44 14.60
N GLU A 362 1.53 -21.59 14.04
CA GLU A 362 2.75 -21.04 14.63
C GLU A 362 2.72 -19.51 14.70
N HIS A 363 2.30 -18.85 13.61
CA HIS A 363 2.14 -17.39 13.56
C HIS A 363 1.11 -16.89 14.58
N GLN A 364 -0.07 -17.49 14.60
CA GLN A 364 -1.15 -17.09 15.51
C GLN A 364 -0.82 -17.34 16.98
N LYS A 365 -0.02 -18.38 17.28
CA LYS A 365 0.42 -18.69 18.65
C LYS A 365 1.27 -17.58 19.25
N THR A 366 2.07 -16.89 18.45
CA THR A 366 2.98 -15.82 18.90
C THR A 366 2.40 -14.42 18.72
N LEU A 367 1.34 -14.27 17.91
CA LEU A 367 0.74 -12.99 17.60
C LEU A 367 -0.05 -12.43 18.80
N VAL A 368 0.44 -11.31 19.33
CA VAL A 368 -0.33 -10.47 20.25
C VAL A 368 -0.86 -9.28 19.46
N LEU A 369 -2.19 -9.20 19.31
CA LEU A 369 -2.83 -8.10 18.58
C LEU A 369 -2.62 -6.78 19.33
N GLY A 370 -2.07 -5.79 18.63
CA GLY A 370 -1.97 -4.42 19.13
C GLY A 370 -3.34 -3.77 19.27
N THR A 371 -3.42 -2.70 20.07
CA THR A 371 -4.64 -1.89 20.16
C THR A 371 -4.95 -1.26 18.80
N PRO A 372 -6.13 -1.50 18.21
CA PRO A 372 -6.47 -0.99 16.89
C PRO A 372 -6.50 0.54 16.88
N GLN A 373 -5.70 1.14 16.00
CA GLN A 373 -5.56 2.61 15.89
C GLN A 373 -6.62 3.25 14.97
N LEU A 374 -7.37 2.43 14.24
CA LEU A 374 -8.24 2.86 13.14
C LEU A 374 -9.73 2.83 13.53
N ASN A 375 -10.03 2.61 14.80
CA ASN A 375 -11.41 2.46 15.26
C ASN A 375 -12.17 3.78 15.39
N TYR A 376 -11.47 4.89 15.63
CA TYR A 376 -12.10 6.16 16.00
C TYR A 376 -11.61 7.33 15.14
N CYS A 377 -12.57 8.14 14.73
CA CYS A 377 -12.41 9.31 13.88
C CYS A 377 -12.87 10.55 14.64
N ASP A 378 -12.32 11.71 14.30
CA ASP A 378 -12.75 13.00 14.85
C ASP A 378 -12.47 14.10 13.83
N ASP A 379 -13.49 14.86 13.47
CA ASP A 379 -13.37 15.92 12.47
C ASP A 379 -12.42 17.04 12.94
N SER A 380 -12.31 17.27 14.25
CA SER A 380 -11.43 18.31 14.81
C SER A 380 -9.94 18.01 14.68
N VAL A 381 -9.55 16.76 14.40
CA VAL A 381 -8.13 16.38 14.24
C VAL A 381 -7.67 16.32 12.78
N MET A 382 -8.53 16.70 11.84
CA MET A 382 -8.12 16.89 10.45
C MET A 382 -7.09 18.04 10.35
N HIS A 383 -6.50 18.21 9.17
CA HIS A 383 -5.42 19.17 8.92
C HIS A 383 -5.86 20.65 8.89
N TRP A 384 -6.58 21.14 9.91
CA TRP A 384 -7.10 22.51 9.99
C TRP A 384 -5.99 23.55 10.12
N ALA A 385 -5.10 23.36 11.10
CA ALA A 385 -3.98 24.28 11.39
C ALA A 385 -2.64 23.53 11.51
N PRO A 386 -2.13 22.93 10.43
CA PRO A 386 -0.86 22.20 10.45
C PRO A 386 0.34 23.14 10.66
N PRO A 387 1.47 22.64 11.21
CA PRO A 387 2.68 23.43 11.38
C PRO A 387 3.13 24.13 10.09
N GLY A 388 3.31 25.45 10.16
CA GLY A 388 3.67 26.29 9.01
C GLY A 388 2.50 27.02 8.34
N CYS A 389 1.24 26.65 8.62
CA CYS A 389 0.08 27.31 8.01
C CYS A 389 0.01 28.82 8.30
N GLU A 390 0.49 29.27 9.46
CA GLU A 390 0.44 30.68 9.88
C GLU A 390 1.28 31.56 8.96
N LYS A 391 2.47 31.09 8.58
CA LYS A 391 3.37 31.81 7.67
C LYS A 391 2.81 31.93 6.26
N LEU A 392 1.97 30.98 5.86
CA LEU A 392 1.28 30.99 4.57
C LEU A 392 -0.04 31.77 4.62
N GLY A 393 -0.55 32.10 5.82
CA GLY A 393 -1.90 32.63 5.99
C GLY A 393 -2.99 31.61 5.64
N LYS A 394 -2.74 30.31 5.91
CA LYS A 394 -3.57 29.16 5.46
C LYS A 394 -4.08 28.27 6.59
N CYS A 395 -4.10 28.79 7.81
CA CYS A 395 -4.74 28.08 8.92
C CYS A 395 -6.26 28.21 8.79
N LEU A 396 -6.97 27.11 9.01
CA LEU A 396 -8.43 27.06 8.98
C LEU A 396 -8.97 26.89 10.41
N PRO A 397 -10.17 27.41 10.70
CA PRO A 397 -10.78 27.25 12.01
C PRO A 397 -11.12 25.79 12.28
N THR A 398 -10.64 25.26 13.41
CA THR A 398 -10.93 23.89 13.84
C THR A 398 -12.37 23.77 14.35
N PRO A 399 -13.18 22.81 13.85
CA PRO A 399 -14.53 22.56 14.36
C PRO A 399 -14.49 21.95 15.76
N ALA A 400 -15.65 21.89 16.43
CA ALA A 400 -15.80 21.13 17.67
C ALA A 400 -15.51 19.64 17.43
N SER A 401 -14.94 18.98 18.44
CA SER A 401 -14.66 17.54 18.38
C SER A 401 -15.94 16.74 18.15
N ASN A 402 -15.83 15.79 17.24
CA ASN A 402 -16.85 14.80 16.93
C ASN A 402 -16.23 13.40 17.00
N TYR A 403 -15.70 13.05 18.18
CA TYR A 403 -15.06 11.76 18.41
C TYR A 403 -16.06 10.61 18.36
N ALA A 404 -16.00 9.82 17.30
CA ALA A 404 -16.91 8.71 17.05
C ALA A 404 -16.18 7.52 16.44
N LYS A 405 -16.84 6.35 16.38
CA LYS A 405 -16.30 5.22 15.61
C LYS A 405 -16.20 5.62 14.14
N CYS A 406 -15.07 5.33 13.51
CA CYS A 406 -14.94 5.46 12.07
C CYS A 406 -15.94 4.55 11.37
N TYR A 407 -16.48 5.01 10.26
CA TYR A 407 -17.29 4.18 9.38
C TYR A 407 -16.36 3.55 8.34
N TRP A 408 -16.13 2.25 8.47
CA TRP A 408 -15.45 1.44 7.46
C TRP A 408 -16.51 0.75 6.62
N ASP A 409 -16.39 0.83 5.30
CA ASP A 409 -17.26 0.07 4.39
C ASP A 409 -17.05 -1.43 4.67
N ASN A 410 -18.12 -2.10 5.11
CA ASN A 410 -18.19 -3.56 5.14
C ASN A 410 -18.42 -4.06 3.71
#